data_AF-A0A9X1TTA3-F1
#
_entry.id   AF-A0A9X1TTA3-F1
#
_cell.length_a   1.000
_cell.length_b   1.000
_cell.length_c   1.000
_cell.angle_alpha   90.00
_cell.angle_beta   90.00
_cell.angle_gamma   90.00
#
_symmetry.space_group_name_H-M   'P 1'
#
loop_
_entity.id
_entity.type
_entity.pdbx_description
1 polymer ?
#
loop_
_entity_poly.entity_id
_entity_poly.type
_entity_poly.pdbx_seq_one_letter_code
_entity_poly.pdbx_strand_id
1 'polypeptide(L)'
;MTELLEITDKDIAALNDTELRSLIGLLCEAECRKNGISSKAIQWGGPQDAPDDGIDVLVASDTKFPTGSYIPRSHIIFQSKVTDMTPALIRKEMKRSGQLRYSIFALGKTAALIS
;
A
#
# COMPACT_ATOMS: atom_id res chain seq x y z
N MET A 1 -1.95 -31.62 -15.74
CA MET A 1 -1.53 -30.41 -16.46
C MET A 1 -1.42 -29.30 -15.45
N THR A 2 -0.21 -28.79 -15.22
CA THR A 2 -0.03 -27.50 -14.54
C THR A 2 -0.39 -26.44 -15.56
N GLU A 3 -1.60 -25.89 -15.47
CA GLU A 3 -1.97 -24.66 -16.18
C GLU A 3 -0.99 -23.56 -15.72
N LEU A 4 -0.18 -23.06 -16.65
CA LEU A 4 0.71 -21.94 -16.39
C LEU A 4 -0.16 -20.68 -16.36
N LEU A 5 -0.28 -20.05 -15.18
CA LEU A 5 -0.95 -18.77 -15.06
C LEU A 5 -0.06 -17.69 -15.69
N GLU A 6 -0.42 -17.24 -16.89
CA GLU A 6 0.24 -16.11 -17.57
C GLU A 6 -0.51 -14.82 -17.24
N ILE A 7 0.17 -13.86 -16.61
CA ILE A 7 -0.39 -12.54 -16.29
C ILE A 7 0.12 -11.54 -17.31
N THR A 8 -0.81 -10.87 -18.00
CA THR A 8 -0.53 -9.85 -19.01
C THR A 8 -0.82 -8.44 -18.48
N ASP A 9 -0.36 -7.43 -19.21
CA ASP A 9 -0.67 -6.03 -18.94
C ASP A 9 -2.19 -5.74 -18.99
N LYS A 10 -2.93 -6.44 -19.86
CA LYS A 10 -4.39 -6.36 -19.95
C LYS A 10 -5.09 -6.83 -18.69
N ASP A 11 -4.58 -7.87 -18.04
CA ASP A 11 -5.16 -8.39 -16.79
C ASP A 11 -5.02 -7.35 -15.67
N ILE A 12 -3.89 -6.65 -15.62
CA ILE A 12 -3.67 -5.55 -14.67
C ILE A 12 -4.54 -4.33 -15.01
N ALA A 13 -4.65 -3.98 -16.29
CA ALA A 13 -5.45 -2.84 -16.74
C ALA A 13 -6.96 -3.03 -16.54
N ALA A 14 -7.43 -4.28 -16.45
CA ALA A 14 -8.83 -4.62 -16.21
C ALA A 14 -9.26 -4.48 -14.74
N LEU A 15 -8.32 -4.34 -13.81
CA LEU A 15 -8.62 -4.25 -12.38
C LEU A 15 -9.36 -2.94 -12.04
N ASN A 16 -10.41 -3.05 -11.24
CA ASN A 16 -11.01 -1.89 -10.58
C ASN A 16 -10.24 -1.50 -9.30
N ASP A 17 -10.57 -0.36 -8.69
CA ASP A 17 -9.85 0.15 -7.50
C ASP A 17 -9.82 -0.86 -6.33
N THR A 18 -10.88 -1.65 -6.14
CA THR A 18 -10.96 -2.66 -5.06
C THR A 18 -10.07 -3.87 -5.37
N GLU A 19 -10.05 -4.31 -6.63
CA GLU A 19 -9.20 -5.41 -7.08
C GLU A 19 -7.72 -5.01 -7.07
N LEU A 20 -7.40 -3.79 -7.50
CA LEU A 20 -6.05 -3.23 -7.45
C LEU A 20 -5.54 -3.12 -6.01
N ARG A 21 -6.36 -2.61 -5.08
CA ARG A 21 -6.05 -2.59 -3.64
C ARG A 21 -5.74 -4.00 -3.13
N SER A 22 -6.59 -4.95 -3.49
CA SER A 22 -6.45 -6.34 -3.04
C SER A 22 -5.17 -6.97 -3.58
N LEU A 23 -4.85 -6.73 -4.86
CA LEU A 23 -3.61 -7.19 -5.47
C LEU A 23 -2.38 -6.61 -4.75
N ILE A 24 -2.35 -5.31 -4.47
CA ILE A 24 -1.23 -4.67 -3.76
C ILE A 24 -1.08 -5.25 -2.35
N GLY A 25 -2.18 -5.45 -1.64
CA GLY A 25 -2.18 -6.09 -0.31
C GLY A 25 -1.60 -7.50 -0.33
N LEU A 26 -2.05 -8.35 -1.26
CA LEU A 26 -1.54 -9.70 -1.46
C LEU A 26 -0.04 -9.72 -1.82
N LEU A 27 0.40 -8.79 -2.68
CA LEU A 27 1.82 -8.65 -3.02
C LEU A 27 2.66 -8.23 -1.81
N CYS A 28 2.14 -7.33 -0.96
CA CYS A 28 2.81 -6.95 0.28
C CYS A 28 2.94 -8.13 1.26
N GLU A 29 1.89 -8.94 1.40
CA GLU A 29 1.96 -10.16 2.20
C GLU A 29 2.95 -11.18 1.64
N ALA A 30 2.98 -11.36 0.33
CA ALA A 30 3.92 -12.25 -0.35
C ALA A 30 5.38 -11.81 -0.11
N GLU A 31 5.65 -10.50 -0.21
CA GLU A 31 6.96 -9.93 0.07
C GLU A 31 7.34 -10.08 1.55
N CYS A 32 6.40 -9.91 2.48
CA CYS A 32 6.66 -10.20 3.91
C CYS A 32 7.03 -11.67 4.12
N ARG A 33 6.24 -12.59 3.57
CA ARG A 33 6.46 -14.03 3.67
C ARG A 33 7.82 -14.44 3.09
N LYS A 34 8.17 -13.89 1.92
CA LYS A 34 9.47 -14.12 1.26
C LYS A 34 10.65 -13.70 2.13
N ASN A 35 10.48 -12.63 2.92
CA ASN A 35 11.54 -12.09 3.79
C ASN A 35 11.43 -12.56 5.25
N GLY A 36 10.57 -13.54 5.56
CA GLY A 36 10.39 -14.05 6.93
C GLY A 36 9.74 -13.05 7.90
N ILE A 37 9.08 -12.01 7.38
CA ILE A 37 8.36 -11.00 8.16
C ILE A 37 6.91 -11.47 8.36
N SER A 38 6.38 -11.26 9.55
CA SER A 38 4.99 -11.61 9.87
C SER A 38 4.02 -10.80 9.02
N SER A 39 3.01 -11.46 8.44
CA SER A 39 1.91 -10.76 7.74
C SER A 39 1.08 -9.87 8.65
N LYS A 40 1.19 -10.01 9.99
CA LYS A 40 0.61 -9.07 10.96
C LYS A 40 1.14 -7.64 10.80
N ALA A 41 2.28 -7.47 10.15
CA ALA A 41 2.82 -6.17 9.80
C ALA A 41 2.00 -5.46 8.70
N ILE A 42 1.08 -6.15 8.03
CA ILE A 42 0.30 -5.59 6.92
C ILE A 42 -1.15 -5.43 7.36
N GLN A 43 -1.71 -4.25 7.09
CA GLN A 43 -3.11 -3.94 7.26
C GLN A 43 -3.65 -3.47 5.91
N TRP A 44 -4.55 -4.26 5.35
CA TRP A 44 -5.26 -3.97 4.11
C TRP A 44 -6.60 -4.69 4.11
N GLY A 45 -7.58 -4.14 3.39
CA GLY A 45 -8.96 -4.61 3.44
C GLY A 45 -9.80 -3.89 4.50
N GLY A 46 -11.11 -3.81 4.25
CA GLY A 46 -12.06 -3.00 5.02
C GLY A 46 -13.06 -2.30 4.09
N PRO A 47 -14.21 -1.82 4.60
CA PRO A 47 -15.13 -1.01 3.81
C PRO A 47 -14.41 0.23 3.27
N GLN A 48 -14.60 0.56 1.99
CA GLN A 48 -13.99 1.74 1.34
C GLN A 48 -14.40 3.09 1.99
N ASP A 49 -15.46 3.07 2.80
CA ASP A 49 -15.97 4.19 3.60
C ASP A 49 -15.48 4.20 5.05
N ALA A 50 -14.58 3.29 5.42
CA ALA A 50 -13.98 3.31 6.73
C ALA A 50 -13.12 4.60 6.90
N PRO A 51 -13.08 5.21 8.09
CA PRO A 51 -12.50 6.53 8.36
C PRO A 51 -10.96 6.57 8.28
N ASP A 52 -10.36 5.66 7.52
CA ASP A 52 -8.94 5.32 7.37
C ASP A 52 -8.13 6.41 6.69
N ASP A 53 -8.75 7.56 6.45
CA ASP A 53 -8.15 8.70 5.77
C ASP A 53 -7.62 8.33 4.37
N GLY A 54 -8.21 7.31 3.72
CA GLY A 54 -7.88 6.89 2.35
C GLY A 54 -6.63 6.01 2.21
N ILE A 55 -6.18 5.34 3.27
CA ILE A 55 -5.13 4.31 3.19
C ILE A 55 -5.67 3.05 2.51
N ASP A 56 -4.98 2.56 1.47
CA ASP A 56 -5.33 1.29 0.84
C ASP A 56 -4.57 0.11 1.49
N VAL A 57 -3.27 0.30 1.75
CA VAL A 57 -2.40 -0.69 2.42
C VAL A 57 -1.44 0.03 3.36
N LEU A 58 -1.37 -0.41 4.61
CA LEU A 58 -0.36 0.00 5.59
C LEU A 58 0.58 -1.18 5.86
N VAL A 59 1.88 -0.93 5.75
CA VAL A 59 2.93 -1.82 6.24
C VAL A 59 3.59 -1.16 7.44
N ALA A 60 3.53 -1.82 8.59
CA ALA A 60 4.16 -1.40 9.85
C ALA A 60 4.85 -2.62 10.47
N SER A 61 6.16 -2.68 10.29
CA SER A 61 7.03 -3.77 10.74
C SER A 61 8.13 -3.22 11.63
N ASP A 62 8.42 -3.88 12.75
CA ASP A 62 9.59 -3.60 13.57
C ASP A 62 10.89 -4.11 12.91
N THR A 63 10.76 -5.05 11.97
CA THR A 63 11.86 -5.59 11.18
C THR A 63 12.04 -4.79 9.90
N LYS A 64 13.28 -4.40 9.61
CA LYS A 64 13.65 -3.75 8.34
C LYS A 64 13.58 -4.76 7.20
N PHE A 65 13.00 -4.34 6.08
CA PHE A 65 13.07 -5.10 4.83
C PHE A 65 14.50 -5.08 4.29
N PRO A 66 14.97 -6.18 3.67
CA PRO A 66 16.31 -6.23 3.08
C PRO A 66 16.41 -5.32 1.85
N THR A 67 17.63 -4.90 1.53
CA THR A 67 17.93 -4.16 0.31
C THR A 67 17.48 -4.95 -0.91
N GLY A 68 16.70 -4.31 -1.78
CA GLY A 68 16.11 -4.96 -2.97
C GLY A 68 14.70 -5.52 -2.76
N SER A 69 14.12 -5.39 -1.55
CA SER A 69 12.70 -5.64 -1.34
C SER A 69 11.83 -4.63 -2.09
N TYR A 70 10.67 -5.07 -2.57
CA TYR A 70 9.65 -4.20 -3.14
C TYR A 70 8.99 -3.29 -2.10
N ILE A 71 9.15 -3.59 -0.81
CA ILE A 71 8.74 -2.74 0.30
C ILE A 71 9.98 -1.98 0.79
N PRO A 72 10.16 -0.71 0.42
CA PRO A 72 11.43 0.01 0.65
C PRO A 72 11.63 0.47 2.09
N ARG A 73 10.59 0.43 2.93
CA ARG A 73 10.62 0.89 4.32
C ARG A 73 9.76 0.00 5.20
N SER A 74 10.20 -0.21 6.43
CA SER A 74 9.46 -0.95 7.46
C SER A 74 8.13 -0.30 7.84
N HIS A 75 8.00 1.02 7.65
CA HIS A 75 6.78 1.78 7.85
C HIS A 75 6.44 2.53 6.56
N ILE A 76 5.39 2.09 5.85
CA ILE A 76 4.97 2.68 4.58
C ILE A 76 3.46 2.53 4.37
N ILE A 77 2.86 3.51 3.69
CA ILE A 77 1.49 3.47 3.21
C ILE A 77 1.53 3.40 1.68
N PHE A 78 0.73 2.50 1.10
CA PHE A 78 0.38 2.52 -0.31
C PHE A 78 -1.05 3.04 -0.47
N GLN A 79 -1.21 3.92 -1.46
CA GLN A 79 -2.50 4.37 -1.96
C GLN A 79 -2.51 4.15 -3.47
N SER A 80 -3.55 3.53 -4.01
CA SER A 80 -3.69 3.20 -5.43
C SER A 80 -4.98 3.76 -6.02
N LYS A 81 -4.90 4.18 -7.27
CA LYS A 81 -6.04 4.64 -8.07
C LYS A 81 -5.89 4.10 -9.49
N VAL A 82 -6.96 3.54 -10.02
CA VAL A 82 -7.04 3.12 -11.44
C VAL A 82 -7.09 4.33 -12.36
N THR A 83 -7.73 5.42 -11.92
CA THR A 83 -7.81 6.66 -12.69
C THR A 83 -6.48 7.41 -12.71
N ASP A 84 -6.22 8.14 -13.79
CA ASP A 84 -5.03 8.98 -13.90
C ASP A 84 -4.96 10.04 -12.78
N MET A 85 -3.84 10.05 -12.06
CA MET A 85 -3.60 10.87 -10.88
C MET A 85 -2.55 11.93 -11.17
N THR A 86 -2.99 13.05 -11.73
CA THR A 86 -2.11 14.20 -11.95
C THR A 86 -1.50 14.71 -10.63
N PRO A 87 -0.34 15.40 -10.66
CA PRO A 87 0.27 15.94 -9.44
C PRO A 87 -0.65 16.84 -8.61
N ALA A 88 -1.58 17.56 -9.24
CA ALA A 88 -2.57 18.38 -8.54
C ALA A 88 -3.62 17.53 -7.81
N LEU A 89 -4.10 16.46 -8.44
CA LEU A 89 -5.03 15.51 -7.83
C LEU A 89 -4.38 14.75 -6.68
N ILE A 90 -3.12 14.32 -6.82
CA ILE A 90 -2.36 13.70 -5.73
C ILE A 90 -2.25 14.66 -4.54
N ARG A 91 -1.89 15.93 -4.76
CA ARG A 91 -1.79 16.93 -3.68
C ARG A 91 -3.12 17.15 -2.98
N LYS A 92 -4.23 17.17 -3.74
CA LYS A 92 -5.58 17.30 -3.19
C LYS A 92 -5.98 16.04 -2.41
N GLU A 93 -5.59 14.86 -2.88
CA GLU A 93 -5.84 13.60 -2.20
C GLU A 93 -5.06 13.53 -0.88
N MET A 94 -3.77 13.86 -0.88
CA MET A 94 -2.95 13.89 0.34
C MET A 94 -3.41 14.95 1.36
N LYS A 95 -4.17 15.96 0.94
CA LYS A 95 -4.59 17.08 1.79
C LYS A 95 -6.09 17.23 1.90
N ARG A 96 -6.65 16.97 3.08
CA ARG A 96 -8.05 17.30 3.37
C ARG A 96 -8.16 18.73 3.88
N SER A 97 -8.97 19.56 3.21
CA SER A 97 -9.17 20.97 3.57
C SER A 97 -7.85 21.78 3.69
N GLY A 98 -6.87 21.47 2.83
CA GLY A 98 -5.56 22.15 2.80
C GLY A 98 -4.53 21.64 3.83
N GLN A 99 -4.93 20.78 4.76
CA GLN A 99 -4.05 20.15 5.75
C GLN A 99 -3.67 18.74 5.31
N LEU A 100 -2.44 18.32 5.61
CA LEU A 100 -2.00 16.95 5.34
C LEU A 100 -2.87 15.98 6.14
N ARG A 101 -3.31 14.91 5.47
CA ARG A 101 -4.04 13.81 6.11
C ARG A 101 -3.26 13.26 7.31
N TYR A 102 -3.98 12.97 8.40
CA TYR A 102 -3.36 12.58 9.66
C TYR A 102 -2.64 11.24 9.54
N SER A 103 -3.17 10.31 8.74
CA SER A 103 -2.52 9.04 8.41
C SER A 103 -1.08 9.23 7.91
N ILE A 104 -0.90 10.16 6.97
CA ILE A 104 0.41 10.47 6.37
C ILE A 104 1.32 11.16 7.39
N PHE A 105 0.78 12.10 8.15
CA PHE A 105 1.53 12.79 9.21
C PHE A 105 2.00 11.81 10.31
N ALA A 106 1.12 10.94 10.78
CA ALA A 106 1.40 9.94 11.80
C ALA A 106 2.49 8.97 11.32
N LEU A 107 2.42 8.50 10.07
CA LEU A 107 3.47 7.67 9.48
C LEU A 107 4.85 8.36 9.53
N GLY A 108 4.92 9.65 9.18
CA GLY A 108 6.15 10.42 9.23
C GLY A 108 6.73 10.55 10.64
N LYS A 109 5.87 10.72 11.65
CA LYS A 109 6.29 10.72 13.07
C LYS A 109 6.81 9.36 13.52
N THR A 110 6.09 8.29 13.19
CA THR A 110 6.49 6.93 13.54
C THR A 110 7.84 6.61 12.93
N ALA A 111 8.05 6.88 11.63
CA ALA A 111 9.33 6.63 10.98
C ALA A 111 10.53 7.36 11.63
N ALA A 112 10.32 8.55 12.19
CA ALA A 112 11.35 9.32 12.87
C ALA A 112 11.70 8.81 14.29
N LEU A 113 10.86 7.97 14.89
CA LEU A 113 11.09 7.40 16.23
C LEU A 113 11.90 6.08 16.18
N ILE A 114 12.06 5.49 15.00
CA ILE A 114 12.70 4.17 14.78
C ILE A 114 13.94 4.27 13.87
N SER A 115 14.29 5.49 13.44
CA SER A 115 15.49 5.80 12.66
C SER A 115 16.65 6.19 13.56
#